data_AF-A0A166CKR9-F1
#
_entry.id   AF-A0A166CKR9-F1
#
_cell.length_a   1.000
_cell.length_b   1.000
_cell.length_c   1.000
_cell.angle_alpha   90.00
_cell.angle_beta   90.00
_cell.angle_gamma   90.00
#
_symmetry.space_group_name_H-M   'P 1'
#
loop_
_entity.id
_entity.type
_entity.pdbx_description
1 polymer ?
#
loop_
_entity_poly.entity_id
_entity_poly.type
_entity_poly.pdbx_seq_one_letter_code
_entity_poly.pdbx_strand_id
1 'polypeptide(L)'
;MSLPQIPEIVERLVKLHEGLGLEMSPSYGVLAMRCACPVEGCGYAEKHGRRNLYETGGGKVKIGFHCPEHGYWTIVPFEGGARNIEFNTPLRNLVRTVAYAEDTMQSRFSLARSRSTEFVDPSLSNSTVRNDKSKGEERQRLHMRVTGADYSGFYQEQLLWRQLPRLSSPSHPQSTNPNSTSALRSASSTPATNVKHANPSSIGFTSTSVPPPPVILYAPLITDWSSSKLSKSLYVRQHAYTYLKSEKKDYLLSWERMKELGRDEKVLFREVEKWVQSPERLFRNYSVEYLGSLFERERREKMGLKEMEMEMGRDEMKEKL
;
A
#
# COMPACT_ATOMS: atom_id res chain seq x y z
N MET A 1 -3.48 -12.53 1.97
CA MET A 1 -3.45 -12.08 3.38
C MET A 1 -4.52 -10.99 3.52
N SER A 2 -5.64 -11.29 4.18
CA SER A 2 -6.69 -10.28 4.44
C SER A 2 -6.30 -9.54 5.73
N LEU A 3 -6.14 -8.22 5.65
CA LEU A 3 -5.86 -7.42 6.84
C LEU A 3 -7.14 -7.35 7.71
N PRO A 4 -7.12 -7.75 8.99
CA PRO A 4 -8.32 -7.85 9.83
C PRO A 4 -9.03 -6.51 10.04
N GLN A 5 -8.33 -5.39 9.89
CA GLN A 5 -8.83 -4.02 10.05
C GLN A 5 -9.65 -3.51 8.85
N ILE A 6 -9.71 -4.23 7.72
CA ILE A 6 -10.41 -3.75 6.51
C ILE A 6 -11.90 -3.47 6.75
N PRO A 7 -12.69 -4.32 7.42
CA PRO A 7 -14.10 -4.00 7.73
C PRO A 7 -14.26 -2.68 8.48
N GLU A 8 -13.41 -2.41 9.46
CA GLU A 8 -13.45 -1.18 10.26
C GLU A 8 -13.09 0.06 9.44
N ILE A 9 -12.08 -0.05 8.57
CA ILE A 9 -11.73 1.01 7.61
C ILE A 9 -12.92 1.30 6.69
N VAL A 10 -13.58 0.27 6.17
CA VAL A 10 -14.77 0.43 5.33
C VAL A 10 -15.89 1.15 6.07
N GLU A 11 -16.18 0.78 7.33
CA GLU A 11 -17.18 1.51 8.12
C GLU A 11 -16.84 3.00 8.29
N ARG A 12 -15.58 3.32 8.61
CA ARG A 12 -15.12 4.71 8.75
C ARG A 12 -15.26 5.48 7.44
N LEU A 13 -14.95 4.85 6.30
CA LEU A 13 -15.17 5.44 4.98
C LEU A 13 -16.65 5.75 4.74
N VAL A 14 -17.54 4.80 5.02
CA VAL A 14 -18.99 4.98 4.81
C VAL A 14 -19.55 6.06 5.74
N LYS A 15 -19.12 6.13 7.00
CA LYS A 15 -19.51 7.19 7.94
C LYS A 15 -19.09 8.59 7.46
N LEU A 16 -18.07 8.69 6.62
CA LEU A 16 -17.55 9.94 6.06
C LEU A 16 -17.85 10.10 4.56
N HIS A 17 -18.78 9.30 4.00
CA HIS A 17 -18.92 9.16 2.55
C HIS A 17 -19.30 10.45 1.82
N GLU A 18 -20.07 11.35 2.43
CA GLU A 18 -20.48 12.61 1.80
C GLU A 18 -19.27 13.50 1.48
N GLY A 19 -18.39 13.72 2.46
CA GLY A 19 -17.17 14.51 2.27
C GLY A 19 -16.13 13.78 1.44
N LEU A 20 -15.91 12.49 1.72
CA LEU A 20 -14.92 11.68 1.01
C LEU A 20 -15.31 11.46 -0.46
N GLY A 21 -16.60 11.38 -0.79
CA GLY A 21 -17.06 11.25 -2.17
C GLY A 21 -16.64 12.44 -3.02
N LEU A 22 -16.81 13.66 -2.50
CA LEU A 22 -16.40 14.91 -3.15
C LEU A 22 -14.89 15.02 -3.33
N GLU A 23 -14.10 14.56 -2.35
CA GLU A 23 -12.64 14.67 -2.38
C GLU A 23 -11.99 13.53 -3.20
N MET A 24 -12.50 12.30 -3.10
CA MET A 24 -11.90 11.10 -3.71
C MET A 24 -12.48 10.74 -5.09
N SER A 25 -13.66 11.28 -5.41
CA SER A 25 -14.35 11.06 -6.70
C SER A 25 -15.10 12.34 -7.13
N PRO A 26 -14.40 13.47 -7.38
CA PRO A 26 -15.05 14.77 -7.57
C PRO A 26 -16.09 14.81 -8.69
N SER A 27 -15.90 14.02 -9.75
CA SER A 27 -16.83 13.95 -10.88
C SER A 27 -18.21 13.37 -10.50
N TYR A 28 -18.29 12.58 -9.43
CA TYR A 28 -19.52 11.89 -9.04
C TYR A 28 -19.97 12.22 -7.61
N GLY A 29 -19.10 12.79 -6.77
CA GLY A 29 -19.41 13.16 -5.39
C GLY A 29 -19.73 11.98 -4.47
N VAL A 30 -19.46 10.74 -4.90
CA VAL A 30 -19.78 9.51 -4.16
C VAL A 30 -18.56 8.59 -4.08
N LEU A 31 -18.53 7.71 -3.08
CA LEU A 31 -17.49 6.71 -2.96
C LEU A 31 -17.61 5.68 -4.09
N ALA A 32 -16.60 5.60 -4.95
CA ALA A 32 -16.50 4.59 -6.01
C ALA A 32 -16.08 3.22 -5.45
N MET A 33 -16.97 2.66 -4.63
CA MET A 33 -16.98 1.28 -4.15
C MET A 33 -17.83 0.41 -5.10
N ARG A 34 -17.41 -0.82 -5.32
CA ARG A 34 -18.11 -1.80 -6.15
C ARG A 34 -18.25 -3.10 -5.39
N CYS A 35 -19.35 -3.79 -5.63
CA CYS A 35 -19.52 -5.19 -5.26
C CYS A 35 -20.14 -5.86 -6.49
N ALA A 36 -19.68 -7.06 -6.84
CA ALA A 36 -20.30 -7.82 -7.91
C ALA A 36 -21.71 -8.26 -7.48
N CYS A 37 -22.65 -8.28 -8.42
CA CYS A 37 -23.98 -8.81 -8.23
C CYS A 37 -23.88 -10.27 -7.76
N PRO A 38 -24.58 -10.66 -6.68
CA PRO A 38 -24.47 -12.00 -6.11
C PRO A 38 -25.23 -13.06 -6.90
N VAL A 39 -26.05 -12.68 -7.88
CA VAL A 39 -26.77 -13.63 -8.73
C VAL A 39 -25.78 -14.36 -9.62
N GLU A 40 -25.81 -15.70 -9.56
CA GLU A 40 -24.94 -16.58 -10.34
C GLU A 40 -25.02 -16.26 -11.83
N GLY A 41 -23.86 -16.14 -12.48
CA GLY A 41 -23.78 -15.79 -13.91
C GLY A 41 -23.89 -14.29 -14.25
N CYS A 42 -24.27 -13.41 -13.31
CA CYS A 42 -24.39 -11.98 -13.59
C CYS A 42 -23.03 -11.25 -13.47
N GLY A 43 -22.45 -11.18 -12.27
CA GLY A 43 -21.17 -10.52 -12.03
C GLY A 43 -21.13 -9.00 -12.25
N TYR A 44 -22.27 -8.35 -12.55
CA TYR A 44 -22.34 -6.91 -12.77
C TYR A 44 -21.87 -6.12 -11.54
N ALA A 45 -21.00 -5.12 -11.74
CA ALA A 45 -20.55 -4.21 -10.70
C ALA A 45 -20.47 -2.77 -11.23
N GLU A 46 -21.27 -1.84 -10.66
CA GLU A 46 -21.28 -0.44 -11.12
C GLU A 46 -19.94 0.24 -10.81
N LYS A 47 -19.38 0.93 -11.81
CA LYS A 47 -17.98 1.37 -11.80
C LYS A 47 -17.68 2.52 -10.82
N HIS A 48 -18.66 3.35 -10.55
CA HIS A 48 -18.50 4.70 -9.99
C HIS A 48 -19.21 4.90 -8.65
N GLY A 49 -19.96 3.92 -8.16
CA GLY A 49 -20.72 3.96 -6.92
C GLY A 49 -21.96 4.86 -6.97
N ARG A 50 -22.42 5.26 -8.16
CA ARG A 50 -23.49 6.29 -8.33
C ARG A 50 -24.85 5.90 -7.78
N ARG A 51 -25.08 4.60 -7.61
CA ARG A 51 -26.31 4.03 -7.07
C ARG A 51 -26.05 3.31 -5.74
N ASN A 52 -24.92 3.55 -5.11
CA ASN A 52 -24.66 2.95 -3.80
C ASN A 52 -25.53 3.65 -2.76
N LEU A 53 -26.05 2.86 -1.82
CA LEU A 53 -26.80 3.36 -0.67
C LEU A 53 -25.98 3.11 0.60
N TYR A 54 -25.98 4.08 1.51
CA TYR A 54 -25.22 4.01 2.74
C TYR A 54 -26.16 4.21 3.93
N GLU A 55 -26.25 3.20 4.81
CA GLU A 55 -27.00 3.31 6.06
C GLU A 55 -26.02 3.26 7.24
N THR A 56 -26.04 4.28 8.09
CA THR A 56 -25.11 4.45 9.23
C THR A 56 -25.82 4.43 10.60
N GLY A 57 -27.03 3.89 10.69
CA GLY A 57 -27.84 3.85 11.92
C GLY A 57 -27.67 2.58 12.75
N GLY A 58 -27.94 2.65 14.06
CA GLY A 58 -28.04 1.46 14.92
C GLY A 58 -26.71 0.75 15.21
N GLY A 59 -25.57 1.45 15.12
CA GLY A 59 -24.25 0.92 15.45
C GLY A 59 -23.63 -0.01 14.39
N LYS A 60 -24.35 -0.30 13.28
CA LYS A 60 -23.85 -1.08 12.15
C LYS A 60 -23.90 -0.24 10.87
N VAL A 61 -22.92 -0.44 9.99
CA VAL A 61 -22.93 0.12 8.63
C VAL A 61 -23.49 -0.91 7.65
N LYS A 62 -24.40 -0.48 6.77
CA LYS A 62 -24.83 -1.26 5.61
C LYS A 62 -24.53 -0.51 4.32
N ILE A 63 -24.17 -1.27 3.29
CA ILE A 63 -23.88 -0.73 1.95
C ILE A 63 -24.77 -1.45 0.95
N GLY A 64 -25.66 -0.71 0.30
CA GLY A 64 -26.48 -1.19 -0.80
C GLY A 64 -25.78 -0.97 -2.15
N PHE A 65 -25.83 -1.97 -3.02
CA PHE A 65 -25.35 -1.93 -4.41
C PHE A 65 -26.50 -2.26 -5.37
N HIS A 66 -26.42 -1.78 -6.60
CA HIS A 66 -27.50 -1.90 -7.59
C HIS A 66 -27.05 -2.60 -8.87
N CYS A 67 -27.81 -3.60 -9.30
CA CYS A 67 -27.71 -4.27 -10.60
C CYS A 67 -28.91 -3.86 -11.45
N PRO A 68 -28.72 -3.44 -12.72
CA PRO A 68 -29.85 -3.09 -13.60
C PRO A 68 -30.82 -4.26 -13.85
N GLU A 69 -30.37 -5.50 -13.72
CA GLU A 69 -31.18 -6.70 -13.95
C GLU A 69 -31.79 -7.26 -12.66
N HIS A 70 -31.04 -7.22 -11.55
CA HIS A 70 -31.39 -7.92 -10.31
C HIS A 70 -31.71 -7.00 -9.12
N GLY A 71 -31.71 -5.67 -9.34
CA GLY A 71 -32.07 -4.69 -8.33
C GLY A 71 -31.00 -4.48 -7.24
N TYR A 72 -31.46 -4.06 -6.06
CA TYR A 72 -30.59 -3.77 -4.93
C TYR A 72 -30.25 -5.00 -4.10
N TRP A 73 -29.00 -5.09 -3.62
CA TRP A 73 -28.61 -5.98 -2.54
C TRP A 73 -27.69 -5.25 -1.56
N THR A 74 -27.62 -5.76 -0.34
CA THR A 74 -26.90 -5.10 0.75
C THR A 74 -25.82 -6.01 1.31
N ILE A 75 -24.69 -5.43 1.68
CA ILE A 75 -23.64 -6.09 2.44
C ILE A 75 -23.40 -5.38 3.77
N VAL A 76 -22.89 -6.13 4.75
CA VAL A 76 -22.43 -5.62 6.04
C VAL A 76 -20.93 -5.87 6.15
N PRO A 77 -20.06 -4.85 6.30
CA PRO A 77 -18.61 -5.03 6.28
C PRO A 77 -18.10 -6.10 7.26
N PHE A 78 -18.57 -6.08 8.51
CA PHE A 78 -18.16 -7.01 9.57
C PHE A 78 -18.70 -8.44 9.43
N GLU A 79 -19.76 -8.65 8.66
CA GLU A 79 -20.34 -9.99 8.41
C GLU A 79 -19.66 -10.65 7.20
N GLY A 80 -18.39 -10.30 6.94
CA GLY A 80 -17.65 -10.75 5.77
C GLY A 80 -18.07 -10.08 4.46
N GLY A 81 -18.81 -8.97 4.51
CA GLY A 81 -19.13 -8.19 3.30
C GLY A 81 -17.92 -7.45 2.74
N ALA A 82 -16.98 -7.02 3.59
CA ALA A 82 -15.85 -6.19 3.17
C ALA A 82 -14.93 -6.86 2.12
N ARG A 83 -14.81 -8.19 2.13
CA ARG A 83 -14.01 -8.95 1.14
C ARG A 83 -14.58 -8.87 -0.28
N ASN A 84 -15.86 -8.54 -0.43
CA ASN A 84 -16.54 -8.44 -1.73
C ASN A 84 -16.49 -7.01 -2.30
N ILE A 85 -15.91 -6.06 -1.56
CA ILE A 85 -15.81 -4.66 -1.98
C ILE A 85 -14.53 -4.46 -2.79
N GLU A 86 -14.69 -3.97 -4.01
CA GLU A 86 -13.63 -3.41 -4.82
C GLU A 86 -13.64 -1.89 -4.77
N PHE A 87 -12.47 -1.29 -4.74
CA PHE A 87 -12.31 0.16 -4.71
C PHE A 87 -11.70 0.66 -6.02
N ASN A 88 -12.12 1.85 -6.46
CA ASN A 88 -11.37 2.58 -7.47
C ASN A 88 -9.95 2.92 -6.97
N THR A 89 -9.10 3.41 -7.86
CA THR A 89 -7.70 3.67 -7.54
C THR A 89 -7.48 4.63 -6.36
N PRO A 90 -8.11 5.82 -6.31
CA PRO A 90 -8.02 6.71 -5.14
C PRO A 90 -8.42 6.04 -3.82
N LEU A 91 -9.60 5.41 -3.74
CA LEU A 91 -10.06 4.78 -2.51
C LEU A 91 -9.24 3.56 -2.13
N ARG A 92 -8.80 2.76 -3.11
CA ARG A 92 -7.90 1.63 -2.89
C ARG A 92 -6.58 2.07 -2.26
N ASN A 93 -6.03 3.17 -2.74
CA ASN A 93 -4.81 3.74 -2.17
C ASN A 93 -5.06 4.18 -0.73
N LEU A 94 -6.18 4.86 -0.46
CA LEU A 94 -6.55 5.29 0.89
C LEU A 94 -6.73 4.12 1.87
N VAL A 95 -7.54 3.12 1.50
CA VAL A 95 -7.77 1.92 2.32
C VAL A 95 -6.44 1.23 2.65
N ARG A 96 -5.58 1.03 1.64
CA ARG A 96 -4.27 0.40 1.84
C ARG A 96 -3.37 1.21 2.75
N THR A 97 -3.29 2.52 2.55
CA THR A 97 -2.46 3.40 3.36
C THR A 97 -2.88 3.36 4.83
N VAL A 98 -4.18 3.48 5.11
CA VAL A 98 -4.69 3.37 6.50
C VAL A 98 -4.40 1.99 7.07
N ALA A 99 -4.73 0.93 6.35
CA ALA A 99 -4.54 -0.44 6.83
C ALA A 99 -3.08 -0.75 7.15
N TYR A 100 -2.14 -0.35 6.30
CA TYR A 100 -0.71 -0.57 6.52
C TYR A 100 -0.16 0.30 7.65
N ALA A 101 -0.62 1.55 7.77
CA ALA A 101 -0.18 2.41 8.85
C ALA A 101 -0.65 1.87 10.22
N GLU A 102 -1.89 1.39 10.30
CA GLU A 102 -2.44 0.73 11.50
C GLU A 102 -1.70 -0.56 11.84
N ASP A 103 -1.41 -1.43 10.86
CA ASP A 103 -0.65 -2.67 11.11
C ASP A 103 0.78 -2.39 11.58
N THR A 104 1.45 -1.37 11.02
CA THR A 104 2.77 -0.94 11.51
C THR A 104 2.68 -0.47 12.96
N MET A 105 1.70 0.35 13.31
CA MET A 105 1.52 0.78 14.71
C MET A 105 1.23 -0.39 15.64
N GLN A 106 0.28 -1.27 15.28
CA GLN A 106 -0.10 -2.42 16.10
C GLN A 106 1.11 -3.32 16.36
N SER A 107 1.91 -3.62 15.33
CA SER A 107 3.14 -4.43 15.50
C SER A 107 4.16 -3.81 16.44
N ARG A 108 4.27 -2.46 16.47
CA ARG A 108 5.14 -1.73 17.40
C ARG A 108 4.62 -1.82 18.84
N PHE A 109 3.32 -1.64 19.03
CA PHE A 109 2.69 -1.73 20.34
C PHE A 109 2.76 -3.13 20.93
N SER A 110 2.50 -4.18 20.13
CA SER A 110 2.64 -5.55 20.62
C SER A 110 4.06 -5.85 21.08
N LEU A 111 5.07 -5.46 20.29
CA LEU A 111 6.48 -5.61 20.67
C LEU A 111 6.85 -4.87 21.96
N ALA A 112 6.37 -3.63 22.13
CA ALA A 112 6.63 -2.86 23.34
C ALA A 112 6.01 -3.51 24.58
N ARG A 113 4.79 -4.08 24.44
CA ARG A 113 4.13 -4.83 25.51
C ARG A 113 4.89 -6.09 25.87
N SER A 114 5.30 -6.89 24.89
CA SER A 114 6.07 -8.11 25.10
C SER A 114 7.38 -7.86 25.85
N ARG A 115 8.08 -6.76 25.55
CA ARG A 115 9.30 -6.34 26.28
C ARG A 115 9.02 -5.85 27.70
N SER A 116 7.89 -5.18 27.93
CA SER A 116 7.52 -4.71 29.28
C SER A 116 7.13 -5.85 30.23
N THR A 117 6.59 -6.96 29.70
CA THR A 117 6.24 -8.15 30.49
C THR A 117 7.42 -9.04 30.85
N GLU A 118 8.63 -8.78 30.32
CA GLU A 118 9.85 -9.49 30.72
C GLU A 118 10.51 -8.91 31.99
N PHE A 119 10.02 -7.76 32.48
CA PHE A 119 10.43 -7.14 33.76
C PHE A 119 9.50 -7.57 34.92
N VAL A 120 9.24 -8.88 35.05
CA VAL A 120 8.53 -9.42 36.24
C VAL A 120 9.57 -9.82 37.28
N ASP A 121 9.36 -9.33 38.50
CA ASP A 121 10.16 -9.57 39.71
C ASP A 121 10.53 -11.07 39.87
N PRO A 122 11.82 -11.42 40.00
CA PRO A 122 12.28 -12.81 40.21
C PRO A 122 11.72 -13.47 41.49
N SER A 123 11.08 -12.73 42.40
CA SER A 123 10.59 -13.25 43.68
C SER A 123 9.21 -13.91 43.63
N LEU A 124 8.52 -13.92 42.48
CA LEU A 124 7.18 -14.53 42.32
C LEU A 124 7.13 -15.57 41.18
N SER A 125 8.04 -16.54 41.20
CA SER A 125 7.99 -17.67 40.26
C SER A 125 7.41 -18.93 40.91
N ASN A 126 6.11 -19.15 40.78
CA ASN A 126 5.52 -20.49 40.84
C ASN A 126 4.26 -20.53 39.98
N SER A 127 4.43 -20.51 38.65
CA SER A 127 3.44 -21.09 37.75
C SER A 127 4.08 -21.47 36.41
N THR A 128 3.78 -22.70 36.03
CA THR A 128 4.32 -23.47 34.92
C THR A 128 4.21 -22.72 33.59
N VAL A 129 5.32 -22.16 33.11
CA VAL A 129 5.44 -21.63 31.75
C VAL A 129 5.41 -22.81 30.78
N ARG A 130 4.22 -23.09 30.22
CA ARG A 130 4.07 -24.01 29.08
C ARG A 130 4.81 -23.40 27.88
N ASN A 131 5.84 -24.10 27.46
CA ASN A 131 6.70 -23.75 26.34
C ASN A 131 5.97 -24.07 25.01
N ASP A 132 5.07 -23.18 24.59
CA ASP A 132 4.38 -23.31 23.31
C ASP A 132 5.30 -22.84 22.17
N LYS A 133 6.00 -23.80 21.56
CA LYS A 133 6.95 -23.63 20.45
C LYS A 133 6.31 -23.16 19.12
N SER A 134 5.07 -22.67 19.14
CA SER A 134 4.33 -22.26 17.93
C SER A 134 4.18 -20.75 17.74
N LYS A 135 4.60 -19.92 18.69
CA LYS A 135 4.58 -18.45 18.52
C LYS A 135 5.80 -18.02 17.70
N GLY A 136 5.61 -17.89 16.38
CA GLY A 136 6.56 -17.18 15.53
C GLY A 136 6.90 -15.84 16.16
N GLU A 137 8.19 -15.49 16.19
CA GLU A 137 8.68 -14.23 16.76
C GLU A 137 7.82 -13.07 16.28
N GLU A 138 7.17 -12.38 17.20
CA GLU A 138 6.41 -11.19 16.88
C GLU A 138 7.40 -10.09 16.47
N ARG A 139 7.46 -9.78 15.18
CA ARG A 139 8.39 -8.79 14.63
C ARG A 139 7.69 -7.47 14.30
N GLN A 140 8.45 -6.38 14.39
CA GLN A 140 7.99 -5.07 13.97
C GLN A 140 7.74 -5.12 12.47
N ARG A 141 6.56 -4.69 12.04
CA ARG A 141 6.20 -4.62 10.63
C ARG A 141 6.33 -3.19 10.14
N LEU A 142 7.16 -2.99 9.12
CA LEU A 142 7.28 -1.72 8.40
C LEU A 142 6.75 -1.92 6.99
N HIS A 143 5.75 -1.12 6.61
CA HIS A 143 5.17 -1.17 5.27
C HIS A 143 5.77 -0.09 4.37
N MET A 144 6.23 -0.51 3.19
CA MET A 144 6.67 0.38 2.12
C MET A 144 5.82 0.09 0.88
N ARG A 145 5.31 1.15 0.25
CA ARG A 145 4.62 1.07 -1.03
C ARG A 145 5.56 1.48 -2.14
N VAL A 146 5.80 0.59 -3.09
CA VAL A 146 6.46 0.92 -4.36
C VAL A 146 5.40 1.08 -5.45
N THR A 147 5.37 2.23 -6.12
CA THR A 147 4.36 2.55 -7.14
C THR A 147 4.99 3.38 -8.26
N GLY A 148 4.43 3.40 -9.46
CA GLY A 148 5.00 4.19 -10.56
C GLY A 148 4.89 5.69 -10.31
N ALA A 149 5.83 6.48 -10.83
CA ALA A 149 5.82 7.93 -10.70
C ALA A 149 4.57 8.61 -11.34
N ASP A 150 3.78 7.90 -12.15
CA ASP A 150 2.45 8.35 -12.59
C ASP A 150 1.43 8.48 -11.45
N TYR A 151 1.76 7.93 -10.28
CA TYR A 151 1.00 8.10 -9.05
C TYR A 151 1.55 9.21 -8.14
N SER A 152 2.67 9.84 -8.52
CA SER A 152 3.24 10.94 -7.75
C SER A 152 2.46 12.23 -7.96
N GLY A 153 2.60 13.15 -7.02
CA GLY A 153 2.13 14.53 -7.16
C GLY A 153 1.06 14.93 -6.16
N PHE A 154 0.84 16.24 -6.11
CA PHE A 154 0.05 16.92 -5.08
C PHE A 154 -1.34 16.30 -4.90
N TYR A 155 -2.06 16.02 -5.99
CA TYR A 155 -3.43 15.52 -5.90
C TYR A 155 -3.51 14.14 -5.25
N GLN A 156 -2.63 13.21 -5.64
CA GLN A 156 -2.67 11.84 -5.11
C GLN A 156 -2.14 11.76 -3.68
N GLU A 157 -1.17 12.60 -3.32
CA GLU A 157 -0.57 12.60 -2.00
C GLU A 157 -1.35 13.44 -1.00
N GLN A 158 -1.63 14.70 -1.29
CA GLN A 158 -2.29 15.59 -0.32
C GLN A 158 -3.72 15.14 -0.01
N LEU A 159 -4.47 14.69 -1.01
CA LEU A 159 -5.82 14.19 -0.75
C LEU A 159 -5.80 12.90 0.06
N LEU A 160 -4.83 12.02 -0.19
CA LEU A 160 -4.61 10.82 0.60
C LEU A 160 -4.22 11.16 2.04
N TRP A 161 -3.22 12.02 2.23
CA TRP A 161 -2.68 12.40 3.54
C TRP A 161 -3.70 13.16 4.39
N ARG A 162 -4.47 14.06 3.78
CA ARG A 162 -5.52 14.82 4.45
C ARG A 162 -6.59 13.92 5.07
N GLN A 163 -6.86 12.75 4.50
CA GLN A 163 -7.85 11.83 5.03
C GLN A 163 -7.35 11.00 6.21
N LEU A 164 -6.03 10.84 6.35
CA LEU A 164 -5.49 9.94 7.37
C LEU A 164 -5.94 10.34 8.78
N PRO A 165 -5.86 11.61 9.24
CA PRO A 165 -6.34 11.96 10.57
C PRO A 165 -7.84 11.67 10.78
N ARG A 166 -8.67 11.85 9.73
CA ARG A 166 -10.12 11.60 9.80
C ARG A 166 -10.45 10.11 9.91
N LEU A 167 -9.65 9.28 9.27
CA LEU A 167 -9.78 7.83 9.32
C LEU A 167 -9.03 7.21 10.49
N SER A 168 -8.09 7.93 11.09
CA SER A 168 -7.27 7.48 12.22
C SER A 168 -7.88 7.95 13.53
N SER A 169 -8.99 7.33 13.92
CA SER A 169 -9.53 7.48 15.27
C SER A 169 -9.50 6.13 15.99
N PRO A 170 -9.24 6.13 17.32
CA PRO A 170 -8.97 4.92 18.07
C PRO A 170 -10.23 4.06 18.16
N SER A 171 -10.16 2.85 17.60
CA SER A 171 -11.04 1.76 18.02
C SER A 171 -10.70 1.34 19.44
N HIS A 172 -11.45 1.89 20.39
CA HIS A 172 -11.82 1.12 21.56
C HIS A 172 -13.30 1.32 21.83
N PRO A 173 -14.13 0.25 21.86
CA PRO A 173 -15.40 0.33 22.55
C PRO A 173 -15.07 0.52 24.03
N GLN A 174 -15.21 1.75 24.54
CA GLN A 174 -15.33 1.94 25.97
C GLN A 174 -16.58 1.18 26.40
N SER A 175 -16.38 0.13 27.18
CA SER A 175 -17.39 -0.38 28.10
C SER A 175 -17.87 0.81 28.93
N THR A 176 -19.01 1.40 28.57
CA THR A 176 -19.67 2.42 29.38
C THR A 176 -20.21 1.72 30.61
N ASN A 177 -19.49 1.82 31.71
CA ASN A 177 -20.01 1.52 33.03
C ASN A 177 -20.94 2.69 33.42
N PRO A 178 -22.27 2.51 33.49
CA PRO A 178 -23.20 3.60 33.69
C PRO A 178 -23.34 3.85 35.19
N ASN A 179 -22.33 4.46 35.82
CA ASN A 179 -22.42 4.96 37.19
C ASN A 179 -21.37 6.05 37.41
N SER A 180 -21.66 7.26 36.93
CA SER A 180 -21.17 8.50 37.54
C SER A 180 -21.99 9.68 37.03
N THR A 181 -23.16 9.84 37.65
CA THR A 181 -23.97 11.05 37.57
C THR A 181 -23.43 12.10 38.55
N SER A 182 -23.51 13.37 38.12
CA SER A 182 -23.44 14.63 38.91
C SER A 182 -22.04 15.08 39.37
N ALA A 183 -21.63 16.37 39.29
CA ALA A 183 -22.42 17.59 39.38
C ALA A 183 -21.79 18.80 38.64
N LEU A 184 -22.67 19.75 38.30
CA LEU A 184 -22.41 21.07 37.72
C LEU A 184 -21.93 22.12 38.74
N ARG A 185 -21.37 23.22 38.19
CA ARG A 185 -21.36 24.67 38.59
C ARG A 185 -19.95 25.23 38.83
N SER A 186 -19.42 26.09 37.94
CA SER A 186 -19.62 27.56 37.80
C SER A 186 -18.80 28.39 38.81
N ALA A 187 -17.76 29.11 38.36
CA ALA A 187 -17.55 30.56 38.54
C ALA A 187 -16.11 31.03 38.21
N SER A 188 -16.03 32.33 37.95
CA SER A 188 -15.03 33.21 37.34
C SER A 188 -13.78 33.62 38.15
N SER A 189 -12.82 34.23 37.42
CA SER A 189 -12.00 35.43 37.71
C SER A 189 -10.51 35.31 38.15
N THR A 190 -9.62 35.61 37.19
CA THR A 190 -8.36 36.43 37.19
C THR A 190 -7.15 36.08 38.10
N PRO A 191 -5.91 36.50 37.72
CA PRO A 191 -4.70 35.71 37.87
C PRO A 191 -3.78 36.18 39.00
N ALA A 192 -3.06 35.24 39.60
CA ALA A 192 -1.87 35.55 40.40
C ALA A 192 -0.80 34.48 40.19
N THR A 193 0.39 34.97 39.86
CA THR A 193 1.66 34.27 39.74
C THR A 193 2.03 33.50 41.01
N ASN A 194 2.31 32.20 40.88
CA ASN A 194 3.16 31.48 41.82
C ASN A 194 3.78 30.25 41.14
N VAL A 195 5.08 30.34 40.86
CA VAL A 195 5.89 29.21 40.40
C VAL A 195 6.18 28.35 41.63
N LYS A 196 5.51 27.20 41.74
CA LYS A 196 5.88 26.12 42.66
C LYS A 196 6.07 24.84 41.86
N HIS A 197 7.23 24.24 42.08
CA HIS A 197 7.68 22.96 41.53
C HIS A 197 6.59 21.88 41.57
N ALA A 198 6.21 21.38 40.40
CA ALA A 198 5.32 20.24 40.24
C ALA A 198 6.07 19.05 39.61
N ASN A 199 5.88 17.89 40.23
CA ASN A 199 6.37 16.56 39.86
C ASN A 199 6.33 16.26 38.35
N PRO A 200 7.37 15.60 37.77
CA PRO A 200 7.35 15.20 36.36
C PRO A 200 6.48 13.96 36.05
N SER A 201 5.71 13.45 37.00
CA SER A 201 5.01 12.15 36.87
C SER A 201 3.59 12.23 36.28
N SER A 202 3.26 13.26 35.51
CA SER A 202 1.94 13.36 34.86
C SER A 202 2.00 14.02 33.48
N ILE A 203 2.91 13.56 32.62
CA ILE A 203 2.71 13.73 31.18
C ILE A 203 1.67 12.69 30.77
N GLY A 204 0.40 13.06 30.91
CA GLY A 204 -0.70 12.36 30.27
C GLY A 204 -0.48 12.43 28.76
N PHE A 205 0.02 11.34 28.18
CA PHE A 205 0.06 11.16 26.74
C PHE A 205 -1.39 11.03 26.25
N THR A 206 -2.00 12.15 25.86
CA THR A 206 -3.21 12.14 25.03
C THR A 206 -2.79 11.61 23.66
N SER A 207 -2.84 10.29 23.51
CA SER A 207 -2.47 9.55 22.30
C SER A 207 -3.49 9.79 21.17
N THR A 208 -3.48 10.99 20.59
CA THR A 208 -3.97 11.25 19.25
C THR A 208 -2.81 11.09 18.26
N SER A 209 -2.17 9.92 18.24
CA SER A 209 -1.11 9.66 17.27
C SER A 209 -1.75 9.24 15.94
N VAL A 210 -1.78 10.17 14.99
CA VAL A 210 -2.04 9.81 13.59
C VAL A 210 -0.97 8.77 13.20
N PRO A 211 -1.37 7.61 12.66
CA PRO A 211 -0.45 6.59 12.19
C PRO A 211 0.61 7.22 11.29
N PRO A 212 1.91 6.92 11.49
CA PRO A 212 2.91 7.32 10.53
C PRO A 212 2.55 6.63 9.21
N PRO A 213 2.41 7.38 8.11
CA PRO A 213 2.05 6.78 6.86
C PRO A 213 3.13 5.79 6.37
N PRO A 214 2.76 4.79 5.55
CA PRO A 214 3.74 3.95 4.91
C PRO A 214 4.67 4.80 4.04
N VAL A 215 5.95 4.41 3.98
CA VAL A 215 6.91 5.03 3.05
C VAL A 215 6.43 4.75 1.63
N ILE A 216 6.31 5.79 0.80
CA ILE A 216 5.98 5.64 -0.61
C ILE A 216 7.23 5.90 -1.43
N LEU A 217 7.63 4.92 -2.23
CA LEU A 217 8.69 5.04 -3.22
C LEU A 217 8.06 5.09 -4.62
N TYR A 218 8.30 6.18 -5.32
CA TYR A 218 7.90 6.33 -6.72
C TYR A 218 8.99 5.79 -7.64
N ALA A 219 8.70 4.66 -8.26
CA ALA A 219 9.57 4.07 -9.25
C ALA A 219 9.49 4.85 -10.57
N PRO A 220 10.64 5.08 -11.24
CA PRO A 220 10.69 5.56 -12.62
C PRO A 220 9.72 4.83 -13.55
N LEU A 221 9.13 5.57 -14.50
CA LEU A 221 8.33 4.94 -15.56
C LEU A 221 9.24 4.46 -16.69
N ILE A 222 8.86 3.32 -17.27
CA ILE A 222 9.36 2.90 -18.57
C ILE A 222 8.39 3.44 -19.62
N THR A 223 8.93 4.16 -20.60
CA THR A 223 8.16 4.90 -21.61
C THR A 223 8.57 4.50 -23.02
N ASP A 224 7.64 4.56 -23.96
CA ASP A 224 7.95 4.40 -25.38
C ASP A 224 8.43 5.70 -26.03
N TRP A 225 8.69 5.67 -27.34
CA TRP A 225 9.09 6.83 -28.14
C TRP A 225 8.12 8.01 -28.08
N SER A 226 6.85 7.78 -27.77
CA SER A 226 5.83 8.82 -27.59
C SER A 226 5.78 9.38 -26.17
N SER A 227 6.72 8.95 -25.31
CA SER A 227 6.71 9.18 -23.86
C SER A 227 5.50 8.55 -23.14
N SER A 228 4.77 7.66 -23.82
CA SER A 228 3.65 6.94 -23.20
C SER A 228 4.19 5.86 -22.28
N LYS A 229 3.60 5.74 -21.09
CA LYS A 229 3.93 4.67 -20.15
C LYS A 229 3.69 3.31 -20.80
N LEU A 230 4.72 2.48 -20.77
CA LEU A 230 4.61 1.09 -21.19
C LEU A 230 3.59 0.38 -20.31
N SER A 231 2.43 0.13 -20.89
CA SER A 231 1.24 -0.39 -20.22
C SER A 231 1.10 -1.89 -20.44
N LYS A 232 0.40 -2.57 -19.53
CA LYS A 232 0.04 -3.98 -19.71
C LYS A 232 -0.61 -4.15 -21.08
N SER A 233 -0.19 -5.17 -21.83
CA SER A 233 -0.71 -5.50 -23.17
C SER A 233 -2.24 -5.59 -23.20
N LEU A 234 -2.87 -5.95 -22.08
CA LEU A 234 -4.32 -6.01 -21.89
C LEU A 234 -5.05 -4.67 -22.11
N TYR A 235 -4.38 -3.52 -21.92
CA TYR A 235 -4.99 -2.19 -21.98
C TYR A 235 -4.65 -1.42 -23.25
N VAL A 236 -3.81 -1.99 -24.11
CA VAL A 236 -3.41 -1.33 -25.35
C VAL A 236 -4.22 -1.87 -26.51
N ARG A 237 -4.46 -1.00 -27.51
CA ARG A 237 -5.10 -1.41 -28.75
C ARG A 237 -4.31 -2.55 -29.38
N GLN A 238 -5.01 -3.40 -30.12
CA GLN A 238 -4.38 -4.42 -30.95
C GLN A 238 -3.28 -3.75 -31.79
N HIS A 239 -2.09 -4.36 -31.81
CA HIS A 239 -0.89 -3.90 -32.52
C HIS A 239 -0.09 -2.71 -31.92
N ALA A 240 -0.43 -2.19 -30.74
CA ALA A 240 0.24 -1.02 -30.15
C ALA A 240 1.78 -1.13 -30.02
N TYR A 241 2.31 -2.34 -29.86
CA TYR A 241 3.76 -2.58 -29.70
C TYR A 241 4.41 -3.33 -30.87
N THR A 242 3.78 -3.33 -32.05
CA THR A 242 4.33 -4.01 -33.24
C THR A 242 5.71 -3.48 -33.64
N TYR A 243 5.96 -2.18 -33.45
CA TYR A 243 7.27 -1.58 -33.74
C TYR A 243 8.41 -2.19 -32.89
N LEU A 244 8.13 -2.62 -31.65
CA LEU A 244 9.15 -3.29 -30.82
C LEU A 244 9.53 -4.66 -31.39
N LYS A 245 8.60 -5.34 -32.07
CA LYS A 245 8.93 -6.58 -32.79
C LYS A 245 9.83 -6.30 -34.01
N SER A 246 9.52 -5.27 -34.80
CA SER A 246 10.37 -4.92 -35.96
C SER A 246 11.78 -4.52 -35.54
N GLU A 247 11.93 -3.90 -34.36
CA GLU A 247 13.23 -3.54 -33.80
C GLU A 247 13.89 -4.66 -32.98
N LYS A 248 13.29 -5.85 -32.91
CA LYS A 248 13.77 -6.99 -32.10
C LYS A 248 13.93 -6.66 -30.60
N LYS A 249 13.07 -5.78 -30.08
CA LYS A 249 13.00 -5.31 -28.68
C LYS A 249 11.75 -5.81 -27.93
N ASP A 250 10.94 -6.66 -28.56
CA ASP A 250 9.72 -7.23 -27.99
C ASP A 250 9.97 -8.10 -26.75
N TYR A 251 11.21 -8.52 -26.51
CA TYR A 251 11.63 -9.16 -25.26
C TYR A 251 11.49 -8.26 -24.03
N LEU A 252 11.43 -6.93 -24.18
CA LEU A 252 11.18 -6.02 -23.05
C LEU A 252 9.71 -6.04 -22.59
N LEU A 253 8.82 -6.66 -23.37
CA LEU A 253 7.39 -6.79 -23.05
C LEU A 253 7.04 -8.17 -22.47
N SER A 254 7.90 -9.17 -22.66
CA SER A 254 7.64 -10.56 -22.31
C SER A 254 8.88 -11.22 -21.74
N TRP A 255 8.75 -11.69 -20.49
CA TRP A 255 9.76 -12.49 -19.82
C TRP A 255 10.09 -13.76 -20.59
N GLU A 256 9.08 -14.47 -21.08
CA GLU A 256 9.26 -15.70 -21.88
C GLU A 256 10.09 -15.39 -23.13
N ARG A 257 9.75 -14.31 -23.84
CA ARG A 257 10.51 -13.87 -25.03
C ARG A 257 11.94 -13.47 -24.70
N MET A 258 12.16 -12.84 -23.55
CA MET A 258 13.50 -12.52 -23.04
C MET A 258 14.35 -13.78 -22.84
N LYS A 259 13.75 -14.83 -22.26
CA LYS A 259 14.41 -16.12 -22.06
C LYS A 259 14.67 -16.88 -23.36
N GLU A 260 13.71 -16.92 -24.28
CA GLU A 260 13.90 -17.52 -25.61
C GLU A 260 15.08 -16.92 -26.37
N LEU A 261 15.26 -15.60 -26.27
CA LEU A 261 16.35 -14.88 -26.94
C LEU A 261 17.67 -14.91 -26.15
N GLY A 262 17.74 -15.65 -25.03
CA GLY A 262 18.93 -15.74 -24.20
C GLY A 262 19.37 -14.41 -23.59
N ARG A 263 18.43 -13.48 -23.38
CA ARG A 263 18.72 -12.16 -22.80
C ARG A 263 18.81 -12.29 -21.28
N ASP A 264 19.87 -11.73 -20.71
CA ASP A 264 20.17 -11.79 -19.28
C ASP A 264 19.38 -10.72 -18.51
N GLU A 265 18.37 -11.14 -17.74
CA GLU A 265 17.54 -10.26 -16.93
C GLU A 265 18.34 -9.48 -15.86
N LYS A 266 19.52 -9.98 -15.48
CA LYS A 266 20.39 -9.29 -14.52
C LYS A 266 20.86 -7.94 -15.02
N VAL A 267 20.79 -7.68 -16.32
CA VAL A 267 20.96 -6.33 -16.89
C VAL A 267 19.99 -5.33 -16.27
N LEU A 268 18.71 -5.72 -16.10
CA LEU A 268 17.70 -4.86 -15.47
C LEU A 268 17.94 -4.71 -13.97
N PHE A 269 18.28 -5.80 -13.28
CA PHE A 269 18.58 -5.74 -11.85
C PHE A 269 19.75 -4.80 -11.55
N ARG A 270 20.86 -4.93 -12.29
CA ARG A 270 22.01 -4.03 -12.16
C ARG A 270 21.65 -2.57 -12.44
N GLU A 271 20.73 -2.32 -13.37
CA GLU A 271 20.27 -0.97 -13.64
C GLU A 271 19.42 -0.40 -12.50
N VAL A 272 18.51 -1.20 -11.94
CA VAL A 272 17.70 -0.81 -10.78
C VAL A 272 18.56 -0.61 -9.52
N GLU A 273 19.60 -1.42 -9.31
CA GLU A 273 20.57 -1.23 -8.22
C GLU A 273 21.25 0.14 -8.31
N LYS A 274 21.60 0.60 -9.51
CA LYS A 274 22.14 1.96 -9.70
C LYS A 274 21.13 3.03 -9.32
N TRP A 275 19.83 2.80 -9.48
CA TRP A 275 18.83 3.78 -9.05
C TRP A 275 18.85 3.99 -7.54
N VAL A 276 19.14 2.93 -6.78
CA VAL A 276 19.27 2.99 -5.32
C VAL A 276 20.61 3.62 -4.93
N GLN A 277 21.70 3.29 -5.63
CA GLN A 277 23.04 3.82 -5.36
C GLN A 277 23.19 5.30 -5.73
N SER A 278 22.47 5.77 -6.74
CA SER A 278 22.52 7.14 -7.24
C SER A 278 21.10 7.71 -7.32
N PRO A 279 20.55 8.27 -6.22
CA PRO A 279 19.13 8.59 -6.08
C PRO A 279 18.57 9.56 -7.13
N GLU A 280 19.40 10.39 -7.76
CA GLU A 280 18.97 11.26 -8.87
C GLU A 280 18.36 10.48 -10.05
N ARG A 281 18.69 9.19 -10.17
CA ARG A 281 18.13 8.26 -11.15
C ARG A 281 16.67 7.88 -10.88
N LEU A 282 16.19 8.03 -9.63
CA LEU A 282 14.78 7.79 -9.29
C LEU A 282 13.85 8.90 -9.80
N PHE A 283 14.39 10.10 -10.06
CA PHE A 283 13.61 11.28 -10.42
C PHE A 283 13.52 11.53 -11.94
N ARG A 284 13.48 10.45 -12.73
CA ARG A 284 13.34 10.52 -14.19
C ARG A 284 12.59 9.30 -14.74
N ASN A 285 12.19 9.39 -16.00
CA ASN A 285 11.70 8.25 -16.77
C ASN A 285 12.82 7.63 -17.60
N TYR A 286 12.64 6.35 -17.94
CA TYR A 286 13.51 5.58 -18.82
C TYR A 286 12.75 5.17 -20.06
N SER A 287 13.43 5.20 -21.22
CA SER A 287 12.83 4.75 -22.46
C SER A 287 13.07 3.26 -22.69
N VAL A 288 12.20 2.63 -23.48
CA VAL A 288 12.42 1.26 -23.97
C VAL A 288 13.72 1.17 -24.78
N GLU A 289 14.07 2.24 -25.51
CA GLU A 289 15.32 2.37 -26.27
C GLU A 289 16.54 2.36 -25.35
N TYR A 290 16.49 3.09 -24.22
CA TYR A 290 17.56 3.09 -23.24
C TYR A 290 17.76 1.68 -22.69
N LEU A 291 16.69 1.02 -22.24
CA LEU A 291 16.79 -0.35 -21.70
C LEU A 291 17.32 -1.31 -22.76
N GLY A 292 16.84 -1.23 -24.00
CA GLY A 292 17.37 -2.02 -25.12
C GLY A 292 18.87 -1.82 -25.33
N SER A 293 19.36 -0.58 -25.19
CA SER A 293 20.80 -0.28 -25.32
C SER A 293 21.65 -0.94 -24.22
N LEU A 294 21.11 -1.17 -23.03
CA LEU A 294 21.80 -1.88 -21.94
C LEU A 294 22.03 -3.34 -22.32
N PHE A 295 21.01 -4.00 -22.87
CA PHE A 295 21.12 -5.38 -23.32
C PHE A 295 22.07 -5.54 -24.52
N GLU A 296 22.09 -4.58 -25.44
CA GLU A 296 23.04 -4.61 -26.56
C GLU A 296 24.48 -4.37 -26.11
N ARG A 297 24.69 -3.52 -25.09
CA ARG A 297 26.02 -3.34 -24.48
C ARG A 297 26.51 -4.63 -23.83
N GLU A 298 25.69 -5.24 -22.99
CA GLU A 298 26.00 -6.53 -22.34
C GLU A 298 26.36 -7.61 -23.36
N ARG A 299 25.62 -7.67 -24.48
CA ARG A 299 25.88 -8.63 -25.55
C ARG A 299 27.24 -8.39 -26.20
N ARG A 300 27.60 -7.14 -26.49
CA ARG A 300 28.90 -6.80 -27.09
C ARG A 300 30.06 -7.14 -26.15
N GLU A 301 29.93 -6.83 -24.86
CA GLU A 301 30.93 -7.16 -23.83
C GLU A 301 31.15 -8.68 -23.73
N LYS A 302 30.07 -9.47 -23.72
CA LYS A 302 30.16 -10.94 -23.72
C LYS A 302 30.77 -11.52 -25.00
N MET A 303 30.52 -10.92 -26.16
CA MET A 303 31.14 -11.37 -27.42
C MET A 303 32.64 -11.03 -27.44
N GLY A 304 33.03 -9.82 -27.03
CA GLY A 304 34.44 -9.42 -26.94
C GLY A 304 35.24 -10.30 -25.98
N LEU A 305 34.67 -10.64 -24.82
CA LEU A 305 35.30 -11.58 -23.87
C LEU A 305 35.53 -12.96 -24.48
N LYS A 306 34.54 -13.51 -25.21
CA LYS A 306 34.68 -14.80 -25.89
C LYS A 306 35.73 -14.77 -27.01
N GLU A 307 35.81 -13.67 -27.75
CA GLU A 307 36.82 -13.50 -28.79
C GLU A 307 38.23 -13.49 -28.18
N MET A 308 38.44 -12.77 -27.08
CA MET A 308 39.70 -12.77 -26.34
C MET A 308 40.04 -14.15 -25.75
N GLU A 309 39.07 -14.87 -25.18
CA GLU A 309 39.28 -16.24 -24.66
C GLU A 309 39.69 -17.22 -25.78
N MET A 310 39.07 -17.12 -26.97
CA MET A 310 39.42 -17.95 -28.13
C MET A 310 40.80 -17.60 -28.71
N GLU A 311 41.27 -16.36 -28.55
CA GLU A 311 42.60 -15.94 -28.99
C GLU A 311 43.69 -16.42 -28.03
N MET A 312 43.51 -16.22 -26.72
CA MET A 312 44.43 -16.74 -25.69
C MET A 312 44.55 -18.26 -25.72
N GLY A 313 43.44 -19.00 -25.87
CA GLY A 313 43.48 -20.45 -25.99
C GLY A 313 44.17 -20.97 -27.26
N ARG A 314 44.22 -20.16 -28.33
CA ARG A 314 45.00 -20.49 -29.54
C ARG A 314 46.49 -20.26 -29.33
N ASP A 315 46.87 -19.21 -28.61
CA ASP A 315 48.28 -18.91 -28.34
C ASP A 315 48.89 -19.89 -27.31
N GLU A 316 48.14 -20.29 -26.27
CA GLU A 316 48.57 -21.37 -25.36
C GLU A 316 48.74 -22.73 -26.06
N MET A 317 48.00 -22.97 -27.14
CA MET A 317 48.12 -24.21 -27.93
C MET A 317 49.32 -24.16 -28.89
N LYS A 318 49.69 -22.98 -29.40
CA LYS A 318 50.92 -22.78 -30.18
C LYS A 318 52.18 -22.91 -29.32
N GLU A 319 52.11 -22.53 -28.04
CA GLU A 319 53.26 -22.61 -27.13
C GLU A 319 53.56 -24.05 -26.65
N LYS A 320 52.61 -24.99 -26.87
CA LYS A 320 52.73 -26.41 -26.51
C LYS A 320 53.08 -27.34 -27.70
N LEU A 321 53.23 -26.79 -28.90
CA LEU A 321 53.61 -27.48 -30.14
C LEU A 321 55.05 -27.14 -30.51
#